data_AF-A0A3D4QNQ3-F1
#
_entry.id   AF-A0A3D4QNQ3-F1
#
_cell.length_a   1.000
_cell.length_b   1.000
_cell.length_c   1.000
_cell.angle_alpha   90.00
_cell.angle_beta   90.00
_cell.angle_gamma   90.00
#
_symmetry.space_group_name_H-M   'P 1'
#
loop_
_entity.id
_entity.type
_entity.pdbx_description
1 polymer ?
#
loop_
_entity_poly.entity_id
_entity_poly.type
_entity_poly.pdbx_seq_one_letter_code
_entity_poly.pdbx_strand_id
1 'polypeptide(L)'
;MEHNLMISNQVIIHEILNALKDSGYEGFTARPWNYFKPETTLWWLVPSTEWPSYKYGKLVLYRTKEGYRIGFHIEKGISELAGQMLTSKSARKLCIKPEWAWHNFISDLSNGVFENRLKGISESAKLPLRISLQASNVTGEYDPYSEKIEGLETDHTMAFEYENGELKILQDEFKGEMRKYSNIGKLTELISVFQEKDMDWFWIDMFITAEVEIINKTHINELALTFVKFYKKIFGFLDR
;
A
#
# COMPACT_ATOMS: atom_id res chain seq x y z
N MET A 1 18.52 17.91 -25.07
CA MET A 1 17.62 17.20 -24.14
C MET A 1 18.49 16.65 -23.04
N GLU A 2 18.55 17.33 -21.90
CA GLU A 2 19.21 16.77 -20.73
C GLU A 2 18.43 15.51 -20.32
N HIS A 3 19.08 14.36 -20.41
CA HIS A 3 18.61 13.18 -19.70
C HIS A 3 18.70 13.52 -18.22
N ASN A 4 17.60 13.98 -17.62
CA ASN A 4 17.45 13.98 -16.17
C ASN A 4 17.71 12.55 -15.71
N LEU A 5 18.88 12.32 -15.12
CA LEU A 5 19.30 11.04 -14.59
C LEU A 5 18.31 10.64 -13.49
N MET A 6 17.38 9.77 -13.87
CA MET A 6 16.39 9.24 -12.95
C MET A 6 17.10 8.46 -11.86
N ILE A 7 16.75 8.76 -10.61
CA ILE A 7 17.39 8.18 -9.45
C ILE A 7 16.85 6.75 -9.25
N SER A 8 17.73 5.84 -8.91
CA SER A 8 17.37 4.46 -8.55
C SER A 8 16.37 4.40 -7.39
N ASN A 9 15.34 3.54 -7.50
CA ASN A 9 14.44 3.24 -6.36
C ASN A 9 15.23 2.61 -5.20
N GLN A 10 16.21 1.75 -5.51
CA GLN A 10 17.09 1.14 -4.52
C GLN A 10 17.92 2.19 -3.76
N VAL A 11 18.46 3.19 -4.45
CA VAL A 11 19.23 4.26 -3.78
C VAL A 11 18.33 5.04 -2.82
N ILE A 12 17.17 5.49 -3.31
CA ILE A 12 16.24 6.30 -2.50
C ILE A 12 15.77 5.55 -1.27
N ILE A 13 15.34 4.29 -1.41
CA ILE A 13 14.77 3.56 -0.28
C ILE A 13 15.79 3.29 0.83
N HIS A 14 17.07 3.08 0.47
CA HIS A 14 18.14 2.88 1.45
C HIS A 14 18.51 4.19 2.15
N GLU A 15 18.44 5.32 1.46
CA GLU A 15 18.60 6.64 2.10
C GLU A 15 17.47 6.94 3.07
N ILE A 16 16.22 6.66 2.68
CA ILE A 16 15.07 6.75 3.60
C ILE A 16 15.32 5.85 4.81
N LEU A 17 15.66 4.58 4.60
CA LEU A 17 15.93 3.62 5.69
C LEU A 17 17.02 4.13 6.65
N ASN A 18 18.10 4.73 6.13
CA ASN A 18 19.15 5.31 6.98
C ASN A 18 18.63 6.52 7.76
N ALA A 19 17.91 7.44 7.12
CA ALA A 19 17.30 8.58 7.80
C ALA A 19 16.30 8.16 8.90
N LEU A 20 15.59 7.04 8.71
CA LEU A 20 14.72 6.47 9.72
C LEU A 20 15.50 5.98 10.94
N LYS A 21 16.60 5.24 10.71
CA LYS A 21 17.49 4.77 11.77
C LYS A 21 18.09 5.94 12.55
N ASP A 22 18.58 6.96 11.84
CA ASP A 22 19.15 8.17 12.45
C ASP A 22 18.10 8.94 13.29
N SER A 23 16.82 8.80 12.95
CA SER A 23 15.68 9.38 13.67
C SER A 23 15.15 8.47 14.80
N GLY A 24 15.82 7.36 15.11
CA GLY A 24 15.44 6.42 16.17
C GLY A 24 14.34 5.41 15.79
N TYR A 25 13.99 5.30 14.51
CA TYR A 25 13.08 4.26 14.00
C TYR A 25 13.89 3.04 13.56
N GLU A 26 14.33 2.26 14.54
CA GLU A 26 14.95 0.96 14.33
C GLU A 26 13.87 -0.11 14.02
N GLY A 27 14.24 -1.18 13.30
CA GLY A 27 13.34 -2.30 13.01
C GLY A 27 12.75 -2.38 11.59
N PHE A 28 12.98 -1.37 10.73
CA PHE A 28 12.60 -1.46 9.32
C PHE A 28 13.62 -2.26 8.49
N THR A 29 13.11 -3.07 7.56
CA THR A 29 13.88 -3.82 6.56
C THR A 29 13.42 -3.43 5.16
N ALA A 30 14.36 -3.01 4.30
CA ALA A 30 14.07 -2.70 2.90
C ALA A 30 13.94 -3.98 2.07
N ARG A 31 12.89 -4.07 1.25
CA ARG A 31 12.65 -5.24 0.39
C ARG A 31 12.16 -4.82 -1.00
N PRO A 32 12.85 -5.23 -2.09
CA PRO A 32 12.32 -5.04 -3.43
C PRO A 32 11.19 -6.03 -3.69
N TRP A 33 10.20 -5.62 -4.49
CA TRP A 33 9.24 -6.54 -5.09
C TRP A 33 9.97 -7.53 -6.01
N ASN A 34 10.73 -7.00 -6.98
CA ASN A 34 11.55 -7.78 -7.89
C ASN A 34 13.04 -7.60 -7.60
N TYR A 35 13.65 -8.59 -6.92
CA TYR A 35 15.07 -8.53 -6.56
C TYR A 35 16.01 -8.55 -7.77
N PHE A 36 15.55 -8.97 -8.96
CA PHE A 36 16.32 -8.93 -10.19
C PHE A 36 16.30 -7.55 -10.86
N LYS A 37 15.36 -6.67 -10.50
CA LYS A 37 15.23 -5.30 -11.03
C LYS A 37 15.11 -4.27 -9.90
N PRO A 38 16.05 -4.26 -8.94
CA PRO A 38 15.96 -3.42 -7.74
C PRO A 38 15.93 -1.92 -8.09
N GLU A 39 16.50 -1.52 -9.21
CA GLU A 39 16.59 -0.13 -9.65
C GLU A 39 15.22 0.49 -10.01
N THR A 40 14.28 -0.32 -10.48
CA THR A 40 13.02 0.15 -11.08
C THR A 40 11.77 -0.43 -10.43
N THR A 41 11.89 -1.52 -9.68
CA THR A 41 10.77 -2.19 -9.03
C THR A 41 10.24 -1.41 -7.84
N LEU A 42 9.04 -1.77 -7.36
CA LEU A 42 8.48 -1.26 -6.12
C LEU A 42 9.31 -1.74 -4.93
N TRP A 43 9.47 -0.88 -3.93
CA TRP A 43 10.13 -1.22 -2.68
C TRP A 43 9.22 -1.05 -1.48
N TRP A 44 9.43 -1.91 -0.48
CA TRP A 44 8.85 -1.78 0.84
C TRP A 44 9.91 -1.46 1.89
N LEU A 45 9.52 -0.69 2.92
CA LEU A 45 10.12 -0.78 4.24
C LEU A 45 9.14 -1.53 5.15
N VAL A 46 9.54 -2.73 5.55
CA VAL A 46 8.76 -3.63 6.38
C VAL A 46 9.21 -3.48 7.84
N PRO A 47 8.31 -3.36 8.82
CA PRO A 47 8.65 -3.21 10.25
C PRO A 47 9.15 -4.52 10.90
N SER A 48 9.79 -5.42 10.14
CA SER A 48 10.20 -6.74 10.60
C SER A 48 11.14 -7.42 9.60
N THR A 49 11.94 -8.37 10.09
CA THR A 49 12.72 -9.30 9.28
C THR A 49 11.92 -10.55 8.86
N GLU A 50 10.70 -10.73 9.37
CA GLU A 50 9.85 -11.88 9.07
C GLU A 50 9.39 -11.92 7.61
N TRP A 51 9.32 -13.13 7.02
CA TRP A 51 8.82 -13.38 5.68
C TRP A 51 7.82 -14.56 5.68
N PRO A 52 6.66 -14.46 5.00
CA PRO A 52 6.15 -13.28 4.28
C PRO A 52 5.67 -12.17 5.24
N SER A 53 5.64 -10.92 4.76
CA SER A 53 5.30 -9.74 5.57
C SER A 53 3.85 -9.26 5.44
N TYR A 54 2.92 -10.14 5.04
CA TYR A 54 1.53 -9.78 4.73
C TYR A 54 0.80 -9.09 5.88
N LYS A 55 1.06 -9.54 7.11
CA LYS A 55 0.39 -9.04 8.31
C LYS A 55 0.74 -7.59 8.68
N TYR A 56 1.79 -7.02 8.08
CA TYR A 56 2.28 -5.69 8.41
C TYR A 56 1.77 -4.64 7.43
N GLY A 57 1.42 -3.46 7.95
CA GLY A 57 1.43 -2.23 7.17
C GLY A 57 2.87 -1.86 6.83
N LYS A 58 3.13 -1.45 5.59
CA LYS A 58 4.49 -1.18 5.08
C LYS A 58 4.57 0.26 4.62
N LEU A 59 5.77 0.83 4.64
CA LEU A 59 6.02 1.99 3.78
C LEU A 59 6.33 1.48 2.38
N VAL A 60 5.89 2.21 1.37
CA VAL A 60 6.07 1.86 -0.03
C VAL A 60 6.74 3.01 -0.77
N LEU A 61 7.63 2.67 -1.69
CA LEU A 61 8.24 3.58 -2.66
C LEU A 61 8.18 2.91 -4.03
N TYR A 62 7.68 3.61 -5.02
CA TYR A 62 7.84 3.20 -6.41
C TYR A 62 7.84 4.41 -7.32
N ARG A 63 8.35 4.20 -8.53
CA ARG A 63 8.46 5.23 -9.53
C ARG A 63 7.23 5.25 -10.43
N THR A 64 6.81 6.43 -10.86
CA THR A 64 5.76 6.67 -11.86
C THR A 64 6.36 7.37 -13.08
N LYS A 65 5.52 7.76 -14.05
CA LYS A 65 6.00 8.51 -15.22
C LYS A 65 6.35 9.95 -14.81
N GLU A 66 5.63 10.48 -13.82
CA GLU A 66 5.67 11.85 -13.34
C GLU A 66 6.67 12.03 -12.19
N GLY A 67 6.92 10.98 -11.41
CA GLY A 67 7.55 11.13 -10.10
C GLY A 67 7.88 9.84 -9.38
N TYR A 68 7.89 9.96 -8.06
CA TYR A 68 7.91 8.86 -7.11
C TYR A 68 6.66 8.95 -6.25
N ARG A 69 6.05 7.78 -6.02
CA ARG A 69 4.99 7.64 -5.03
C ARG A 69 5.55 7.03 -3.77
N ILE A 70 5.23 7.69 -2.67
CA ILE A 70 5.66 7.30 -1.33
C ILE A 70 4.44 7.26 -0.44
N GLY A 71 4.32 6.23 0.37
CA GLY A 71 3.33 6.22 1.42
C GLY A 71 3.17 4.86 2.07
N PHE A 72 1.93 4.42 2.25
CA PHE A 72 1.61 3.16 2.90
C PHE A 72 1.11 2.09 1.94
N HIS A 73 1.38 0.83 2.29
CA HIS A 73 0.82 -0.35 1.66
C HIS A 73 0.26 -1.30 2.73
N ILE A 74 -0.97 -1.77 2.52
CA ILE A 74 -1.70 -2.70 3.40
C ILE A 74 -2.26 -3.82 2.54
N GLU A 75 -2.16 -5.05 3.02
CA GLU A 75 -2.61 -6.24 2.31
C GLU A 75 -3.78 -6.91 3.05
N LYS A 76 -4.75 -7.39 2.29
CA LYS A 76 -5.81 -8.31 2.72
C LYS A 76 -5.59 -9.66 2.05
N GLY A 77 -5.52 -10.72 2.84
CA GLY A 77 -5.58 -12.09 2.35
C GLY A 77 -7.00 -12.51 1.94
N ILE A 78 -7.17 -13.76 1.55
CA ILE A 78 -8.50 -14.34 1.33
C ILE A 78 -9.19 -14.67 2.67
N SER A 79 -10.51 -14.83 2.65
CA SER A 79 -11.23 -15.27 3.85
C SER A 79 -10.90 -16.71 4.21
N GLU A 80 -11.11 -17.08 5.47
CA GLU A 80 -10.95 -18.47 5.92
C GLU A 80 -11.90 -19.41 5.14
N LEU A 81 -13.12 -18.96 4.85
CA LEU A 81 -14.09 -19.71 4.07
C LEU A 81 -13.59 -19.99 2.65
N ALA A 82 -13.07 -18.98 1.95
CA ALA A 82 -12.43 -19.16 0.64
C ALA A 82 -11.21 -20.11 0.74
N GLY A 83 -10.43 -19.99 1.82
CA GLY A 83 -9.28 -20.84 2.10
C GLY A 83 -9.59 -22.33 2.23
N GLN A 84 -10.80 -22.71 2.67
CA GLN A 84 -11.23 -24.11 2.77
C GLN A 84 -11.25 -24.84 1.42
N MET A 85 -11.35 -24.09 0.32
CA MET A 85 -11.34 -24.63 -1.04
C MET A 85 -9.92 -24.76 -1.63
N LEU A 86 -8.89 -24.31 -0.90
CA LEU A 86 -7.50 -24.41 -1.31
C LEU A 86 -6.79 -25.58 -0.59
N THR A 87 -5.60 -25.93 -1.07
CA THR A 87 -4.73 -26.85 -0.32
C THR A 87 -4.39 -26.26 1.06
N SER A 88 -4.18 -27.10 2.07
CA SER A 88 -3.83 -26.64 3.42
C SER A 88 -2.57 -25.77 3.47
N LYS A 89 -1.64 -25.97 2.52
CA LYS A 89 -0.43 -25.13 2.37
C LYS A 89 -0.79 -23.74 1.85
N SER A 90 -1.58 -23.66 0.78
CA SER A 90 -2.02 -22.38 0.20
C SER A 90 -2.91 -21.60 1.17
N ALA A 91 -3.88 -22.28 1.81
CA ALA A 91 -4.75 -21.68 2.81
C ALA A 91 -3.94 -21.03 3.96
N ARG A 92 -2.96 -21.75 4.53
CA ARG A 92 -2.09 -21.22 5.60
C ARG A 92 -1.29 -19.98 5.20
N LYS A 93 -0.90 -19.90 3.92
CA LYS A 93 -0.12 -18.78 3.36
C LYS A 93 -1.01 -17.57 3.05
N LEU A 94 -2.17 -17.80 2.45
CA LEU A 94 -2.97 -16.76 1.80
C LEU A 94 -4.17 -16.27 2.62
N CYS A 95 -4.66 -17.05 3.58
CA CYS A 95 -5.77 -16.60 4.43
C CYS A 95 -5.31 -15.47 5.34
N ILE A 96 -6.14 -14.44 5.40
CA ILE A 96 -5.99 -13.37 6.39
C ILE A 96 -6.07 -13.96 7.80
N LYS A 97 -5.29 -13.40 8.73
CA LYS A 97 -5.25 -13.85 10.12
C LYS A 97 -5.53 -12.68 11.08
N PRO A 98 -6.04 -12.94 12.30
CA PRO A 98 -6.43 -11.89 13.24
C PRO A 98 -5.34 -10.85 13.55
N GLU A 99 -4.06 -11.25 13.51
CA GLU A 99 -2.92 -10.37 13.76
C GLU A 99 -2.56 -9.43 12.58
N TRP A 100 -3.25 -9.51 11.45
CA TRP A 100 -2.95 -8.66 10.29
C TRP A 100 -3.42 -7.23 10.54
N ALA A 101 -2.58 -6.26 10.17
CA ALA A 101 -2.86 -4.83 10.26
C ALA A 101 -4.17 -4.43 9.56
N TRP A 102 -4.61 -5.23 8.57
CA TRP A 102 -5.89 -5.08 7.89
C TRP A 102 -7.09 -5.00 8.86
N HIS A 103 -7.12 -5.81 9.92
CA HIS A 103 -8.25 -5.81 10.86
C HIS A 103 -8.36 -4.50 11.63
N ASN A 104 -7.22 -3.96 12.10
CA ASN A 104 -7.18 -2.66 12.75
C ASN A 104 -7.55 -1.55 11.78
N PHE A 105 -7.07 -1.62 10.53
CA PHE A 105 -7.42 -0.70 9.48
C PHE A 105 -8.94 -0.66 9.23
N ILE A 106 -9.60 -1.80 9.06
CA ILE A 106 -11.06 -1.87 8.85
C ILE A 106 -11.81 -1.29 10.05
N SER A 107 -11.37 -1.60 11.28
CA SER A 107 -11.95 -1.02 12.49
C SER A 107 -11.81 0.50 12.51
N ASP A 108 -10.62 1.04 12.28
CA ASP A 108 -10.37 2.48 12.28
C ASP A 108 -11.11 3.20 11.13
N LEU A 109 -11.23 2.54 9.98
CA LEU A 109 -11.97 3.04 8.83
C LEU A 109 -13.45 3.15 9.14
N SER A 110 -14.06 2.10 9.69
CA SER A 110 -15.49 2.08 10.03
C SER A 110 -15.89 3.12 11.07
N ASN A 111 -14.95 3.50 11.95
CA ASN A 111 -15.16 4.49 13.02
C ASN A 111 -14.69 5.90 12.64
N GLY A 112 -14.24 6.14 11.39
CA GLY A 112 -13.73 7.45 10.93
C GLY A 112 -12.38 7.87 11.56
N VAL A 113 -11.78 7.02 12.38
CA VAL A 113 -10.47 7.26 13.01
C VAL A 113 -9.37 7.31 11.96
N PHE A 114 -9.46 6.44 10.95
CA PHE A 114 -8.49 6.38 9.86
C PHE A 114 -8.48 7.66 9.01
N GLU A 115 -9.67 8.20 8.72
CA GLU A 115 -9.83 9.43 7.93
C GLU A 115 -9.16 10.64 8.61
N ASN A 116 -9.34 10.78 9.92
CA ASN A 116 -8.67 11.83 10.69
C ASN A 116 -7.14 11.73 10.63
N ARG A 117 -6.60 10.50 10.61
CA ARG A 117 -5.15 10.28 10.48
C ARG A 117 -4.66 10.61 9.06
N LEU A 118 -5.43 10.26 8.02
CA LEU A 118 -5.11 10.62 6.63
C LEU A 118 -5.12 12.13 6.41
N LYS A 119 -6.09 12.84 6.98
CA LYS A 119 -6.13 14.30 6.94
C LYS A 119 -4.85 14.92 7.47
N GLY A 120 -4.38 14.46 8.64
CA GLY A 120 -3.12 14.94 9.22
C GLY A 120 -1.89 14.66 8.34
N ILE A 121 -1.88 13.54 7.61
CA ILE A 121 -0.81 13.22 6.65
C ILE A 121 -0.87 14.19 5.46
N SER A 122 -2.05 14.38 4.86
CA SER A 122 -2.22 15.28 3.71
C SER A 122 -1.82 16.71 4.07
N GLU A 123 -2.24 17.22 5.23
CA GLU A 123 -1.86 18.54 5.75
C GLU A 123 -0.34 18.65 5.98
N SER A 124 0.30 17.60 6.50
CA SER A 124 1.75 17.59 6.76
C SER A 124 2.57 17.48 5.47
N ALA A 125 2.10 16.66 4.52
CA ALA A 125 2.74 16.45 3.23
C ALA A 125 2.53 17.64 2.29
N LYS A 126 1.48 18.45 2.49
CA LYS A 126 1.06 19.53 1.59
C LYS A 126 0.86 19.05 0.15
N LEU A 127 0.41 17.81 0.01
CA LEU A 127 0.16 17.13 -1.26
C LEU A 127 -1.17 16.38 -1.17
N PRO A 128 -1.91 16.27 -2.28
CA PRO A 128 -3.05 15.37 -2.34
C PRO A 128 -2.58 13.93 -2.10
N LEU A 129 -3.39 13.16 -1.39
CA LEU A 129 -3.13 11.74 -1.23
C LEU A 129 -3.86 10.98 -2.32
N ARG A 130 -3.20 9.94 -2.81
CA ARG A 130 -3.77 9.00 -3.74
C ARG A 130 -4.03 7.69 -3.04
N ILE A 131 -5.23 7.16 -3.18
CA ILE A 131 -5.63 5.86 -2.65
C ILE A 131 -5.88 4.93 -3.83
N SER A 132 -5.12 3.85 -3.95
CA SER A 132 -5.32 2.82 -4.96
C SER A 132 -5.66 1.50 -4.29
N LEU A 133 -6.69 0.82 -4.78
CA LEU A 133 -6.98 -0.58 -4.48
C LEU A 133 -6.73 -1.43 -5.72
N GLN A 134 -6.00 -2.52 -5.52
CA GLN A 134 -5.81 -3.57 -6.51
C GLN A 134 -6.32 -4.87 -5.92
N ALA A 135 -7.19 -5.54 -6.65
CA ALA A 135 -7.68 -6.84 -6.26
C ALA A 135 -7.23 -7.89 -7.27
N SER A 136 -6.80 -9.04 -6.76
CA SER A 136 -6.40 -10.19 -7.54
C SER A 136 -7.21 -11.41 -7.14
N ASN A 137 -7.82 -12.06 -8.13
CA ASN A 137 -8.54 -13.31 -7.93
C ASN A 137 -7.56 -14.41 -7.48
N VAL A 138 -7.84 -15.04 -6.34
CA VAL A 138 -7.02 -16.13 -5.82
C VAL A 138 -7.54 -17.47 -6.34
N THR A 139 -6.74 -18.12 -7.17
CA THR A 139 -6.99 -19.46 -7.72
C THR A 139 -5.85 -20.42 -7.33
N GLY A 140 -5.94 -21.70 -7.69
CA GLY A 140 -5.08 -22.77 -7.15
C GLY A 140 -3.55 -22.55 -7.20
N GLU A 141 -3.04 -21.79 -8.16
CA GLU A 141 -1.61 -21.48 -8.33
C GLU A 141 -1.25 -20.02 -8.00
N TYR A 142 -2.13 -19.30 -7.31
CA TYR A 142 -1.92 -17.89 -7.00
C TYR A 142 -0.66 -17.67 -6.15
N ASP A 143 0.25 -16.85 -6.67
CA ASP A 143 1.37 -16.29 -5.93
C ASP A 143 1.29 -14.76 -5.98
N PRO A 144 1.07 -14.08 -4.84
CA PRO A 144 0.92 -12.63 -4.82
C PRO A 144 2.17 -11.91 -5.32
N TYR A 145 3.35 -12.55 -5.32
CA TYR A 145 4.61 -11.95 -5.74
C TYR A 145 5.10 -12.40 -7.12
N SER A 146 4.24 -13.03 -7.94
CA SER A 146 4.65 -13.45 -9.28
C SER A 146 5.02 -12.25 -10.16
N GLU A 147 6.05 -12.39 -11.01
CA GLU A 147 6.50 -11.32 -11.91
C GLU A 147 5.43 -10.82 -12.89
N LYS A 148 4.39 -11.62 -13.13
CA LYS A 148 3.23 -11.23 -13.96
C LYS A 148 2.40 -10.11 -13.33
N ILE A 149 2.57 -9.88 -12.02
CA ILE A 149 1.90 -8.85 -11.23
C ILE A 149 2.96 -7.85 -10.75
N GLU A 150 3.98 -7.54 -11.55
CA GLU A 150 4.96 -6.49 -11.22
C GLU A 150 4.26 -5.12 -11.16
N GLY A 151 3.67 -4.86 -9.99
CA GLY A 151 3.30 -3.55 -9.45
C GLY A 151 2.40 -2.70 -10.32
N LEU A 152 1.18 -2.49 -9.81
CA LEU A 152 0.34 -1.29 -9.94
C LEU A 152 -0.92 -1.40 -10.79
N GLU A 153 -1.04 -2.42 -11.64
CA GLU A 153 -2.27 -2.63 -12.42
C GLU A 153 -2.67 -4.09 -12.43
N THR A 154 -3.68 -4.43 -11.63
CA THR A 154 -4.42 -5.69 -11.81
C THR A 154 -5.63 -5.44 -12.71
N ASP A 155 -6.24 -6.52 -13.20
CA ASP A 155 -7.50 -6.45 -13.95
C ASP A 155 -8.65 -5.81 -13.13
N HIS A 156 -8.48 -5.71 -11.81
CA HIS A 156 -9.46 -5.18 -10.87
C HIS A 156 -8.85 -4.08 -10.02
N THR A 157 -8.77 -2.88 -10.59
CA THR A 157 -8.17 -1.71 -9.93
C THR A 157 -9.20 -0.62 -9.75
N MET A 158 -9.06 0.14 -8.66
CA MET A 158 -9.71 1.44 -8.49
C MET A 158 -8.80 2.42 -7.78
N ALA A 159 -8.87 3.69 -8.17
CA ALA A 159 -8.07 4.72 -7.54
C ALA A 159 -8.84 6.02 -7.31
N PHE A 160 -8.42 6.72 -6.27
CA PHE A 160 -9.03 7.97 -5.81
C PHE A 160 -7.93 8.98 -5.52
N GLU A 161 -8.23 10.23 -5.81
CA GLU A 161 -7.61 11.38 -5.17
C GLU A 161 -8.38 11.68 -3.88
N TYR A 162 -7.66 11.83 -2.78
CA TYR A 162 -8.19 12.20 -1.47
C TYR A 162 -7.77 13.63 -1.15
N GLU A 163 -8.77 14.49 -0.98
CA GLU A 163 -8.59 15.89 -0.64
C GLU A 163 -9.71 16.32 0.32
N ASN A 164 -9.34 16.93 1.45
CA ASN A 164 -10.29 17.50 2.43
C ASN A 164 -11.40 16.55 2.93
N GLY A 165 -11.13 15.24 3.01
CA GLY A 165 -12.12 14.24 3.46
C GLY A 165 -12.96 13.63 2.33
N GLU A 166 -12.81 14.14 1.11
CA GLU A 166 -13.55 13.65 -0.05
C GLU A 166 -12.67 12.73 -0.91
N LEU A 167 -13.30 11.72 -1.50
CA LEU A 167 -12.70 10.87 -2.51
C LEU A 167 -13.22 11.26 -3.89
N LYS A 168 -12.29 11.57 -4.78
CA LYS A 168 -12.55 11.80 -6.20
C LYS A 168 -11.99 10.64 -7.01
N ILE A 169 -12.88 9.93 -7.71
CA ILE A 169 -12.50 8.78 -8.53
C ILE A 169 -11.62 9.20 -9.70
N LEU A 170 -10.54 8.44 -9.91
CA LEU A 170 -9.68 8.52 -11.08
C LEU A 170 -10.20 7.53 -12.14
N GLN A 171 -11.10 8.02 -13.00
CA GLN A 171 -11.91 7.19 -13.91
C GLN A 171 -11.09 6.25 -14.80
N ASP A 172 -9.93 6.71 -15.28
CA ASP A 172 -9.06 5.92 -16.17
C ASP A 172 -8.45 4.69 -15.48
N GLU A 173 -8.53 4.64 -14.15
CA GLU A 173 -7.93 3.60 -13.33
C GLU A 173 -8.97 2.66 -12.71
N PHE A 174 -10.19 2.72 -13.24
CA PHE A 174 -11.31 1.92 -12.77
C PHE A 174 -11.56 0.72 -13.70
N LYS A 175 -11.13 -0.47 -13.27
CA LYS A 175 -11.02 -1.67 -14.12
C LYS A 175 -11.73 -2.89 -13.50
N GLY A 176 -12.23 -3.77 -14.37
CA GLY A 176 -12.84 -5.06 -14.00
C GLY A 176 -13.98 -4.96 -13.00
N GLU A 177 -14.04 -5.92 -12.05
CA GLU A 177 -15.11 -6.01 -11.06
C GLU A 177 -15.19 -4.80 -10.12
N MET A 178 -14.10 -4.07 -9.94
CA MET A 178 -14.11 -2.85 -9.12
C MET A 178 -15.06 -1.79 -9.68
N ARG A 179 -15.40 -1.84 -10.99
CA ARG A 179 -16.30 -0.87 -11.65
C ARG A 179 -17.68 -0.71 -10.98
N LYS A 180 -18.14 -1.71 -10.23
CA LYS A 180 -19.42 -1.64 -9.51
C LYS A 180 -19.43 -0.63 -8.36
N TYR A 181 -18.26 -0.15 -7.95
CA TYR A 181 -18.10 0.80 -6.84
C TYR A 181 -17.87 2.26 -7.29
N SER A 182 -18.37 2.64 -8.49
CA SER A 182 -18.16 3.97 -9.11
C SER A 182 -18.72 5.15 -8.32
N ASN A 183 -19.47 4.89 -7.25
CA ASN A 183 -20.21 5.91 -6.52
C ASN A 183 -19.61 6.20 -5.13
N ILE A 184 -18.41 5.67 -4.85
CA ILE A 184 -17.70 5.91 -3.60
C ILE A 184 -17.13 7.33 -3.61
N GLY A 185 -17.66 8.18 -2.73
CA GLY A 185 -17.24 9.56 -2.53
C GLY A 185 -16.60 9.82 -1.17
N LYS A 186 -16.71 8.87 -0.23
CA LYS A 186 -16.13 8.98 1.12
C LYS A 186 -15.28 7.77 1.48
N LEU A 187 -14.29 8.00 2.34
CA LEU A 187 -13.38 6.95 2.78
C LEU A 187 -14.13 5.80 3.50
N THR A 188 -15.07 6.14 4.38
CA THR A 188 -15.89 5.15 5.11
C THR A 188 -16.75 4.26 4.21
N GLU A 189 -17.10 4.74 3.01
CA GLU A 189 -17.88 3.96 2.03
C GLU A 189 -17.07 2.80 1.43
N LEU A 190 -15.73 2.84 1.49
CA LEU A 190 -14.86 1.71 1.10
C LEU A 190 -15.14 0.44 1.93
N ILE A 191 -15.74 0.57 3.12
CA ILE A 191 -16.17 -0.60 3.90
C ILE A 191 -17.14 -1.48 3.12
N SER A 192 -18.02 -0.87 2.31
CA SER A 192 -18.97 -1.63 1.50
C SER A 192 -18.25 -2.54 0.50
N VAL A 193 -17.16 -2.07 -0.11
CA VAL A 193 -16.28 -2.86 -0.98
C VAL A 193 -15.75 -4.07 -0.23
N PHE A 194 -15.14 -3.85 0.93
CA PHE A 194 -14.45 -4.91 1.67
C PHE A 194 -15.39 -5.95 2.31
N GLN A 195 -16.68 -5.65 2.44
CA GLN A 195 -17.70 -6.53 3.01
C GLN A 195 -18.49 -7.31 1.95
N GLU A 196 -18.31 -7.02 0.66
CA GLU A 196 -18.93 -7.79 -0.41
C GLU A 196 -18.44 -9.23 -0.43
N LYS A 197 -19.37 -10.18 -0.61
CA LYS A 197 -19.06 -11.62 -0.54
C LYS A 197 -18.01 -12.05 -1.55
N ASP A 198 -18.00 -11.45 -2.74
CA ASP A 198 -17.02 -11.77 -3.77
C ASP A 198 -15.59 -11.46 -3.28
N MET A 199 -15.41 -10.43 -2.44
CA MET A 199 -14.10 -10.01 -1.93
C MET A 199 -13.46 -11.05 -1.02
N ASP A 200 -14.18 -12.07 -0.56
CA ASP A 200 -13.60 -13.21 0.16
C ASP A 200 -12.51 -13.92 -0.64
N TRP A 201 -12.63 -13.94 -1.96
CA TRP A 201 -11.72 -14.61 -2.89
C TRP A 201 -10.62 -13.71 -3.45
N PHE A 202 -10.65 -12.43 -3.11
CA PHE A 202 -9.66 -11.48 -3.57
C PHE A 202 -8.57 -11.27 -2.54
N TRP A 203 -7.33 -11.34 -3.03
CA TRP A 203 -6.21 -10.66 -2.40
C TRP A 203 -6.31 -9.18 -2.73
N ILE A 204 -6.25 -8.30 -1.72
CA ILE A 204 -6.38 -6.86 -1.92
C ILE A 204 -5.11 -6.16 -1.46
N ASP A 205 -4.51 -5.40 -2.37
CA ASP A 205 -3.44 -4.46 -2.10
C ASP A 205 -4.01 -3.03 -2.06
N MET A 206 -3.88 -2.38 -0.91
CA MET A 206 -4.26 -0.98 -0.74
C MET A 206 -3.00 -0.12 -0.61
N PHE A 207 -2.88 0.88 -1.47
CA PHE A 207 -1.82 1.87 -1.46
C PHE A 207 -2.38 3.24 -1.10
N ILE A 208 -1.72 3.96 -0.21
CA ILE A 208 -2.04 5.35 0.14
C ILE A 208 -0.77 6.16 0.02
N THR A 209 -0.66 6.93 -1.05
CA THR A 209 0.61 7.54 -1.46
C THR A 209 0.45 9.01 -1.82
N ALA A 210 1.47 9.83 -1.54
CA ALA A 210 1.64 11.11 -2.19
C ALA A 210 2.68 10.98 -3.31
N GLU A 211 2.57 11.82 -4.34
CA GLU A 211 3.46 11.84 -5.50
C GLU A 211 4.38 13.06 -5.48
N VAL A 212 5.68 12.84 -5.70
CA VAL A 212 6.71 13.87 -5.75
C VAL A 212 7.42 13.80 -7.09
N GLU A 213 7.59 14.94 -7.75
CA GLU A 213 8.28 15.03 -9.03
C GLU A 213 9.73 14.52 -8.97
N ILE A 214 10.21 13.96 -10.10
CA ILE A 214 11.50 13.26 -10.23
C ILE A 214 12.70 14.10 -9.75
N ILE A 215 12.63 15.41 -9.87
CA ILE A 215 13.77 16.33 -9.65
C ILE A 215 14.03 16.65 -8.17
N ASN A 216 13.15 16.26 -7.24
CA ASN A 216 13.21 16.74 -5.86
C ASN A 216 13.51 15.64 -4.83
N LYS A 217 14.78 15.21 -4.79
CA LYS A 217 15.27 14.18 -3.86
C LYS A 217 15.10 14.54 -2.38
N THR A 218 15.31 15.81 -2.02
CA THR A 218 15.12 16.27 -0.64
C THR A 218 13.66 16.10 -0.21
N HIS A 219 12.72 16.47 -1.08
CA HIS A 219 11.29 16.36 -0.81
C HIS A 219 10.83 14.89 -0.72
N ILE A 220 11.43 13.98 -1.48
CA ILE A 220 11.20 12.52 -1.34
C ILE A 220 11.50 12.05 0.09
N ASN A 221 12.65 12.44 0.64
CA ASN A 221 13.05 12.05 2.01
C ASN A 221 12.15 12.70 3.07
N GLU A 222 11.84 13.99 2.93
CA GLU A 222 10.92 14.71 3.82
C GLU A 222 9.52 14.10 3.83
N LEU A 223 9.03 13.70 2.67
CA LEU A 223 7.74 13.03 2.53
C LEU A 223 7.76 11.66 3.19
N ALA A 224 8.81 10.86 2.98
CA ALA A 224 8.95 9.57 3.64
C ALA A 224 8.96 9.70 5.17
N LEU A 225 9.71 10.66 5.72
CA LEU A 225 9.72 10.98 7.15
C LEU A 225 8.33 11.43 7.64
N THR A 226 7.58 12.15 6.82
CA THR A 226 6.19 12.51 7.12
C THR A 226 5.35 11.26 7.29
N PHE A 227 5.37 10.31 6.35
CA PHE A 227 4.64 9.05 6.50
C PHE A 227 5.09 8.26 7.74
N VAL A 228 6.38 8.23 8.06
CA VAL A 228 6.87 7.50 9.25
C VAL A 228 6.37 8.09 10.56
N LYS A 229 6.29 9.43 10.67
CA LYS A 229 5.70 10.08 11.85
C LYS A 229 4.26 9.65 12.11
N PHE A 230 3.52 9.31 11.05
CA PHE A 230 2.15 8.80 11.15
C PHE A 230 2.06 7.27 11.19
N TYR A 231 3.15 6.54 10.90
CA TYR A 231 3.15 5.07 10.84
C TYR A 231 2.60 4.44 12.12
N LYS A 232 3.11 4.84 13.29
CA LYS A 232 2.62 4.32 14.59
C LYS A 232 1.15 4.62 14.82
N LYS A 233 0.68 5.80 14.37
CA LYS A 233 -0.74 6.16 14.48
C LYS A 233 -1.58 5.30 13.56
N ILE A 234 -1.10 4.95 12.37
CA ILE A 234 -1.87 4.23 11.36
C ILE A 234 -1.90 2.71 11.64
N PHE A 235 -0.77 2.11 12.00
CA PHE A 235 -0.62 0.65 12.12
C PHE A 235 -0.44 0.12 13.53
N GLY A 236 -0.27 1.00 14.53
CA GLY A 236 0.08 0.58 15.89
C GLY A 236 1.59 0.44 16.12
N PHE A 237 1.98 -0.16 17.24
CA PHE A 237 3.36 -0.18 17.73
C PHE A 237 4.33 -0.98 16.85
N LEU A 238 5.54 -0.42 16.72
CA LEU A 238 6.80 -1.13 16.47
C LEU A 238 7.34 -1.66 17.81
N ASP A 239 6.56 -2.45 18.55
CA ASP A 239 7.05 -3.02 19.82
C ASP A 239 7.36 -4.50 19.61
N ARG A 240 8.61 -4.75 19.21
CA ARG A 240 9.57 -5.62 19.91
C ARG A 240 10.95 -5.52 19.28
#